data_AF-A0A8K1FS68-F1
#
_entry.id   AF-A0A8K1FS68-F1
#
_cell.length_a   1.000
_cell.length_b   1.000
_cell.length_c   1.000
_cell.angle_alpha   90.00
_cell.angle_beta   90.00
_cell.angle_gamma   90.00
#
_symmetry.space_group_name_H-M   'P 1'
#
loop_
_entity.id
_entity.type
_entity.pdbx_description
1 polymer ?
#
loop_
_entity_poly.entity_id
_entity_poly.type
_entity_poly.pdbx_seq_one_letter_code
_entity_poly.pdbx_strand_id
1 'polypeptide(L)'
;VCPPGYKCCKIGPNPDHGFTSFDTFGWAFLSLFRLMTQDYWERLYQQTLRASGKVYVVFFMMVIFLGSFYLVNLFLAVVTMAYEDQNKAITAETEAKERMFQEAMELLQKDQE
;
A
#
# COMPACT_ATOMS: atom_id res chain seq x y z
N VAL A 1 -24.58 -22.55 5.33
CA VAL A 1 -25.86 -23.24 5.10
C VAL A 1 -26.85 -22.70 6.13
N CYS A 2 -28.07 -22.37 5.72
CA CYS A 2 -29.10 -21.89 6.66
C CYS A 2 -29.62 -23.05 7.54
N PRO A 3 -30.02 -22.79 8.80
CA PRO A 3 -30.63 -23.81 9.65
C PRO A 3 -31.92 -24.40 9.05
N PRO A 4 -32.38 -25.58 9.50
CA PRO A 4 -33.65 -26.16 9.08
C PRO A 4 -34.82 -25.17 9.26
N GLY A 5 -35.71 -25.08 8.28
CA GLY A 5 -36.83 -24.14 8.28
C GLY A 5 -36.52 -22.73 7.78
N TYR A 6 -35.24 -22.40 7.52
CA TYR A 6 -34.83 -21.11 6.97
C TYR A 6 -34.38 -21.22 5.51
N LYS A 7 -34.68 -20.21 4.70
CA LYS A 7 -34.21 -20.07 3.31
C LYS A 7 -33.40 -18.78 3.16
N CYS A 8 -32.36 -18.81 2.32
CA CYS A 8 -31.58 -17.63 1.97
C CYS A 8 -32.32 -16.81 0.92
N CYS A 9 -32.48 -15.51 1.17
CA CYS A 9 -33.13 -14.55 0.26
C CYS A 9 -32.27 -13.29 0.16
N LYS A 10 -32.21 -12.67 -1.02
CA LYS A 10 -31.52 -11.37 -1.24
C LYS A 10 -32.41 -10.22 -0.76
N ILE A 11 -32.55 -10.09 0.57
CA ILE A 11 -33.39 -9.08 1.22
C ILE A 11 -32.62 -8.50 2.42
N GLY A 12 -32.73 -7.19 2.63
CA GLY A 12 -32.15 -6.48 3.78
C GLY A 12 -31.01 -5.53 3.40
N PRO A 13 -30.48 -4.77 4.38
CA PRO A 13 -29.37 -3.86 4.17
C PRO A 13 -28.04 -4.61 4.01
N ASN A 14 -27.08 -3.96 3.37
CA ASN A 14 -25.71 -4.45 3.26
C ASN A 14 -25.00 -4.48 4.63
N PRO A 15 -24.04 -5.39 4.85
CA PRO A 15 -23.28 -5.47 6.10
C PRO A 15 -22.55 -4.18 6.46
N ASP A 16 -22.12 -4.07 7.72
CA ASP A 16 -21.23 -3.00 8.21
C ASP A 16 -21.80 -1.60 7.92
N HIS A 17 -23.06 -1.37 8.33
CA HIS A 17 -23.80 -0.12 8.10
C HIS A 17 -23.99 0.26 6.62
N GLY A 18 -23.90 -0.73 5.72
CA GLY A 18 -24.09 -0.54 4.28
C GLY A 18 -22.80 -0.28 3.50
N PHE A 19 -21.66 -0.16 4.20
CA PHE A 19 -20.37 0.16 3.56
C PHE A 19 -19.75 -1.04 2.86
N THR A 20 -20.01 -2.25 3.33
CA THR A 20 -19.49 -3.48 2.72
C THR A 20 -20.47 -3.98 1.65
N SER A 21 -20.25 -3.58 0.40
CA SER A 21 -21.06 -4.07 -0.72
C SER A 21 -20.32 -4.05 -2.07
N PHE A 22 -20.80 -4.87 -3.00
CA PHE A 22 -20.36 -4.90 -4.40
C PHE A 22 -21.48 -4.47 -5.37
N ASP A 23 -22.55 -3.84 -4.86
CA ASP A 23 -23.74 -3.50 -5.66
C ASP A 23 -23.51 -2.27 -6.56
N THR A 24 -22.66 -1.34 -6.12
CA THR A 24 -22.32 -0.13 -6.89
C THR A 24 -20.81 -0.02 -7.06
N PHE A 25 -20.39 0.67 -8.13
CA PHE A 25 -18.97 0.84 -8.44
C PHE A 25 -18.18 1.45 -7.28
N GLY A 26 -18.72 2.48 -6.61
CA GLY A 26 -18.02 3.15 -5.51
C GLY A 26 -17.74 2.23 -4.31
N TRP A 27 -18.75 1.49 -3.85
CA TRP A 27 -18.58 0.55 -2.73
C TRP A 27 -17.74 -0.67 -3.12
N ALA A 28 -17.86 -1.13 -4.37
CA ALA A 28 -17.00 -2.19 -4.91
C ALA A 28 -15.54 -1.73 -4.96
N PHE A 29 -15.28 -0.50 -5.40
CA PHE A 29 -13.94 0.09 -5.43
C PHE A 29 -13.37 0.23 -4.01
N LEU A 30 -14.16 0.71 -3.04
CA LEU A 30 -13.74 0.79 -1.65
C LEU A 30 -13.40 -0.60 -1.09
N SER A 31 -14.22 -1.61 -1.40
CA SER A 31 -13.99 -3.00 -0.99
C SER A 31 -12.71 -3.56 -1.61
N LEU A 32 -12.45 -3.29 -2.90
CA LEU A 32 -11.19 -3.68 -3.56
C LEU A 32 -9.98 -2.95 -2.97
N PHE A 33 -10.10 -1.64 -2.70
CA PHE A 33 -9.04 -0.86 -2.06
C PHE A 33 -8.67 -1.46 -0.70
N ARG A 34 -9.67 -1.80 0.11
CA ARG A 34 -9.50 -2.52 1.38
C ARG A 34 -8.78 -3.87 1.23
N LEU A 35 -9.07 -4.61 0.15
CA LEU A 35 -8.34 -5.85 -0.15
C LEU A 35 -6.87 -5.60 -0.52
N MET A 36 -6.59 -4.55 -1.30
CA MET A 36 -5.21 -4.22 -1.71
C MET A 36 -4.34 -3.81 -0.53
N THR A 37 -4.90 -3.02 0.40
CA THR A 37 -4.22 -2.58 1.63
C THR A 37 -4.21 -3.62 2.74
N GLN A 38 -4.90 -4.75 2.56
CA GLN A 38 -5.05 -5.81 3.56
C GLN A 38 -5.67 -5.31 4.88
N ASP A 39 -6.56 -4.32 4.82
CA ASP A 39 -7.24 -3.79 5.99
C ASP A 39 -8.49 -4.60 6.36
N TYR A 40 -8.41 -5.40 7.42
CA TYR A 40 -9.50 -6.25 7.93
C TYR A 40 -10.16 -7.12 6.83
N TRP A 41 -9.38 -7.48 5.80
CA TRP A 41 -9.85 -8.08 4.56
C TRP A 41 -10.44 -9.48 4.76
N GLU A 42 -10.03 -10.19 5.80
CA GLU A 42 -10.47 -11.53 6.14
C GLU A 42 -11.97 -11.58 6.46
N ARG A 43 -12.52 -10.52 7.07
CA ARG A 43 -13.96 -10.41 7.30
C ARG A 43 -14.73 -10.28 5.99
N LEU A 44 -14.25 -9.43 5.08
CA LEU A 44 -14.82 -9.27 3.75
C LEU A 44 -14.77 -10.58 2.97
N TYR A 45 -13.62 -11.26 2.98
CA TYR A 45 -13.42 -12.59 2.39
C TYR A 45 -14.43 -13.62 2.93
N GLN A 46 -14.57 -13.73 4.26
CA GLN A 46 -15.51 -14.67 4.87
C GLN A 46 -16.96 -14.33 4.53
N GLN A 47 -17.35 -13.06 4.54
CA GLN A 47 -18.70 -12.62 4.18
C GLN A 47 -19.02 -12.96 2.72
N THR A 48 -18.12 -12.65 1.78
CA THR A 48 -18.32 -12.95 0.36
C THR A 48 -18.38 -14.44 0.08
N LEU A 49 -17.53 -15.25 0.71
CA LEU A 49 -17.58 -16.72 0.57
C LEU A 49 -18.85 -17.34 1.15
N ARG A 50 -19.32 -16.83 2.29
CA ARG A 50 -20.58 -17.29 2.89
C ARG A 50 -21.79 -16.96 2.02
N ALA A 51 -21.75 -15.82 1.32
CA ALA A 51 -22.85 -15.37 0.45
C ALA A 51 -22.79 -15.97 -0.96
N SER A 52 -21.62 -16.02 -1.59
CA SER A 52 -21.45 -16.36 -3.02
C SER A 52 -20.84 -17.74 -3.28
N GLY A 53 -20.27 -18.38 -2.25
CA GLY A 53 -19.70 -19.73 -2.34
C GLY A 53 -18.18 -19.76 -2.46
N LYS A 54 -17.62 -20.97 -2.27
CA LYS A 54 -16.16 -21.19 -2.10
C LYS A 54 -15.33 -21.03 -3.37
N VAL A 55 -15.94 -21.03 -4.55
CA VAL A 55 -15.21 -20.88 -5.83
C VAL A 55 -14.52 -19.51 -5.92
N TYR A 56 -15.09 -18.49 -5.28
CA TYR A 56 -14.57 -17.13 -5.28
C TYR A 56 -13.26 -16.95 -4.50
N VAL A 57 -12.73 -17.99 -3.83
CA VAL A 57 -11.38 -17.94 -3.25
C VAL A 57 -10.33 -17.55 -4.30
N VAL A 58 -10.49 -18.00 -5.54
CA VAL A 58 -9.56 -17.66 -6.65
C VAL A 58 -9.54 -16.16 -6.92
N PHE A 59 -10.70 -15.49 -6.87
CA PHE A 59 -10.78 -14.03 -7.03
C PHE A 59 -9.99 -13.30 -5.93
N PHE A 60 -10.19 -13.68 -4.66
CA PHE A 60 -9.46 -13.06 -3.55
C PHE A 60 -7.96 -13.35 -3.61
N MET A 61 -7.55 -14.56 -3.99
CA MET A 61 -6.12 -14.84 -4.21
C MET A 61 -5.54 -13.93 -5.29
N MET A 62 -6.19 -13.81 -6.45
CA MET A 62 -5.69 -12.93 -7.51
C MET A 62 -5.57 -11.47 -7.05
N VAL A 63 -6.57 -10.93 -6.35
CA VAL A 63 -6.54 -9.53 -5.89
C VAL A 63 -5.49 -9.32 -4.79
N ILE A 64 -5.36 -10.23 -3.83
CA ILE A 64 -4.37 -10.10 -2.75
C ILE A 64 -2.95 -10.25 -3.30
N PHE A 65 -2.70 -11.27 -4.13
CA PHE A 65 -1.37 -11.47 -4.71
C PHE A 65 -1.02 -10.39 -5.73
N LEU A 66 -1.88 -10.06 -6.69
CA LEU A 66 -1.52 -9.05 -7.69
C LEU A 66 -1.58 -7.63 -7.10
N GLY A 67 -2.61 -7.32 -6.32
CA GLY A 67 -2.83 -5.98 -5.77
C GLY A 67 -1.82 -5.60 -4.70
N SER A 68 -1.60 -6.46 -3.69
CA SER A 68 -0.65 -6.13 -2.61
C SER A 68 0.80 -6.12 -3.12
N PHE A 69 1.20 -7.05 -3.98
CA PHE A 69 2.54 -7.01 -4.57
C PHE A 69 2.74 -5.77 -5.43
N TYR A 70 1.74 -5.38 -6.22
CA TYR A 70 1.80 -4.15 -7.01
C TYR A 70 1.99 -2.92 -6.12
N LEU A 71 1.19 -2.77 -5.06
CA LEU A 71 1.29 -1.62 -4.15
C LEU A 71 2.63 -1.57 -3.40
N VAL A 72 3.11 -2.71 -2.89
CA VAL A 72 4.40 -2.77 -2.17
C VAL A 72 5.55 -2.44 -3.12
N ASN A 73 5.56 -3.00 -4.33
CA ASN A 73 6.61 -2.72 -5.31
C ASN A 73 6.60 -1.26 -5.77
N LEU A 74 5.41 -0.68 -5.96
CA LEU A 74 5.26 0.74 -6.27
C LEU A 74 5.78 1.61 -5.12
N PHE A 75 5.40 1.30 -3.88
CA PHE A 75 5.85 2.02 -2.70
C PHE A 75 7.37 1.95 -2.54
N LEU A 76 7.96 0.75 -2.65
CA LEU A 76 9.41 0.56 -2.59
C LEU A 76 10.12 1.35 -3.68
N ALA A 77 9.64 1.30 -4.92
CA ALA A 77 10.23 2.08 -6.02
C ALA A 77 10.23 3.59 -5.72
N VAL A 78 9.12 4.13 -5.22
CA VAL A 78 9.01 5.56 -4.88
C VAL A 78 9.94 5.93 -3.72
N VAL A 79 9.99 5.10 -2.67
CA VAL A 79 10.88 5.34 -1.53
C VAL A 79 12.35 5.29 -1.95
N THR A 80 12.73 4.32 -2.78
CA THR A 80 14.09 4.22 -3.31
C THR A 80 14.45 5.45 -4.15
N MET A 81 13.57 5.89 -5.06
CA MET A 81 13.81 7.10 -5.86
C MET A 81 14.01 8.33 -4.97
N ALA A 82 13.17 8.52 -3.94
CA ALA A 82 13.29 9.64 -3.02
C ALA A 82 14.57 9.55 -2.18
N TYR A 83 14.95 8.35 -1.75
CA TYR A 83 16.18 8.11 -0.99
C TYR A 83 17.43 8.40 -1.85
N GLU A 84 17.45 7.96 -3.11
CA GLU A 84 18.55 8.23 -4.04
C GLU A 84 18.73 9.72 -4.31
N ASP A 85 17.62 10.46 -4.47
CA ASP A 85 17.65 11.91 -4.70
C ASP A 85 18.22 12.67 -3.48
N GLN A 86 17.74 12.33 -2.28
CA GLN A 86 18.30 12.91 -1.05
C GLN A 86 19.76 12.55 -0.83
N ASN A 87 20.15 11.29 -1.07
CA ASN A 87 21.53 10.86 -0.88
C ASN A 87 22.50 11.56 -1.85
N LYS A 88 22.08 11.79 -3.10
CA LYS A 88 22.86 12.58 -4.07
C LYS A 88 23.05 14.03 -3.61
N ALA A 89 22.00 14.67 -3.09
CA ALA A 89 22.08 16.03 -2.57
C ALA A 89 23.05 16.12 -1.37
N ILE A 90 22.92 15.21 -0.41
CA ILE A 90 23.78 15.16 0.78
C ILE A 90 25.25 14.91 0.39
N THR A 91 25.49 14.00 -0.57
CA THR A 91 26.86 13.69 -1.04
C THR A 91 27.48 14.93 -1.69
N ALA A 92 26.75 15.61 -2.57
CA ALA A 92 27.23 16.84 -3.22
C ALA A 92 27.51 17.98 -2.22
N GLU A 93 26.66 18.14 -1.20
CA GLU A 93 26.91 19.12 -0.14
C GLU A 93 28.13 18.77 0.72
N THR A 94 28.35 17.47 1.00
CA THR A 94 29.51 17.00 1.75
C THR A 94 30.80 17.25 0.97
N GLU A 95 30.83 16.89 -0.31
CA GLU A 95 31.98 17.17 -1.18
C GLU A 95 32.27 18.67 -1.31
N ALA A 96 31.25 19.52 -1.43
CA ALA A 96 31.43 20.97 -1.50
C ALA A 96 32.01 21.53 -0.18
N LYS A 97 31.53 21.05 0.98
CA LYS A 97 32.05 21.44 2.29
C LYS A 97 33.50 20.99 2.48
N GLU A 98 33.84 19.78 2.06
CA GLU A 98 35.21 19.27 2.14
C GLU A 98 36.18 20.09 1.30
N ARG A 99 35.80 20.46 0.06
CA ARG A 99 36.62 21.34 -0.79
C ARG A 99 36.82 22.72 -0.17
N MET A 100 35.76 23.35 0.33
CA MET A 100 35.87 24.65 1.00
C MET A 100 36.74 24.57 2.26
N PHE A 101 36.65 23.48 3.02
CA PHE A 101 37.49 23.27 4.20
C PHE A 101 38.96 23.08 3.84
N GLN A 102 39.25 22.32 2.77
CA GLN A 102 40.62 22.17 2.25
C GLN A 102 41.21 23.50 1.77
N GLU A 103 40.47 24.27 0.96
CA GLU A 103 40.91 25.58 0.48
C GLU A 103 41.16 26.56 1.63
N ALA A 104 40.29 26.59 2.64
CA ALA A 104 40.48 27.44 3.83
C ALA A 104 41.73 27.03 4.64
N MET A 105 42.02 25.74 4.74
CA MET A 105 43.19 25.22 5.46
C MET A 105 44.50 25.56 4.74
N GLU A 106 44.53 25.45 3.41
CA GLU A 106 45.68 25.84 2.59
C GLU A 106 46.01 27.34 2.69
N LEU A 107 44.98 28.20 2.73
CA LEU A 107 45.17 29.64 2.93
C LEU A 107 45.79 29.95 4.30
N LEU A 108 45.32 29.30 5.36
CA LEU A 108 45.89 29.48 6.71
C LEU A 108 47.33 29.00 6.82
N GLN A 109 47.73 27.95 6.09
CA GLN A 109 49.12 27.49 6.06
C GLN A 109 50.04 28.52 5.39
N LYS A 110 49.61 29.14 4.29
CA LYS A 110 50.39 30.17 3.60
C LYS A 110 50.56 31.45 4.42
N ASP A 111 49.57 31.83 5.23
CA ASP A 111 49.68 32.99 6.13
C ASP A 111 50.64 32.75 7.31
N GLN A 112 51.01 31.50 7.60
CA GLN A 112 51.96 31.15 8.66
C GLN A 112 53.42 31.02 8.20
N GLU A 113 53.69 31.03 6.88
CA GLU A 113 55.04 31.06 6.29
C GLU A 113 55.52 32.50 5.99
#